data_AF-A0A151J510-F1
#
_entry.id   AF-A0A151J510-F1
#
_cell.length_a   1.000
_cell.length_b   1.000
_cell.length_c   1.000
_cell.angle_alpha   90.00
_cell.angle_beta   90.00
_cell.angle_gamma   90.00
#
_symmetry.space_group_name_H-M   'P 1'
#
loop_
_entity.id
_entity.type
_entity.pdbx_description
1 polymer ?
#
loop_
_entity_poly.entity_id
_entity_poly.type
_entity_poly.pdbx_seq_one_letter_code
_entity_poly.pdbx_strand_id
1 'polypeptide(L)'
;MWKQFQENIGLMSTYLNESSKTKVNSISFANIFVSFTSAYGAKAILVMHKENENVPKEVSFVNTQAESAQPPTRKRKSYSVAIVMQQATFQGMERVIKCVDAHVNQLTSIIDNVNECERYLLKEIELLTNSFIDAEIIILVFRGNKEDIERSVRTQINNLSFLETYFNILFLELTELKFNEIVNIVLTNRGL
;
A
#
# COMPACT_ATOMS: atom_id res chain seq x y z
N MET A 1 4.75 9.57 2.44
CA MET A 1 3.52 10.28 2.88
C MET A 1 2.71 9.43 3.87
N TRP A 2 2.30 8.21 3.52
CA TRP A 2 1.55 7.32 4.43
C TRP A 2 2.29 6.97 5.73
N LYS A 3 3.57 6.56 5.64
CA LYS A 3 4.39 6.23 6.82
C LYS A 3 4.54 7.39 7.81
N GLN A 4 4.78 8.59 7.30
CA GLN A 4 4.84 9.81 8.14
C GLN A 4 3.48 10.11 8.80
N PHE A 5 2.36 9.83 8.14
CA PHE A 5 1.05 9.99 8.75
C PHE A 5 0.84 8.97 9.89
N GLN A 6 1.21 7.70 9.67
CA GLN A 6 1.16 6.65 10.70
C GLN A 6 2.04 6.98 11.91
N GLU A 7 3.25 7.49 11.71
CA GLU A 7 4.16 7.90 12.79
C GLU A 7 3.57 9.05 13.63
N ASN A 8 2.90 10.01 13.00
CA ASN A 8 2.29 11.14 13.69
C ASN A 8 0.95 10.79 14.36
N ILE A 9 0.32 9.66 14.00
CA ILE A 9 -0.91 9.18 14.62
C ILE A 9 -0.71 8.94 16.12
N GLY A 10 0.42 8.35 16.53
CA GLY A 10 0.69 8.14 17.96
C GLY A 10 0.65 9.45 18.77
N LEU A 11 1.29 10.51 18.27
CA LEU A 11 1.27 11.84 18.89
C LEU A 11 -0.13 12.45 18.95
N MET A 12 -0.89 12.33 17.86
CA MET A 12 -2.26 12.84 17.77
C MET A 12 -3.23 12.12 18.72
N SER A 13 -3.10 10.79 18.84
CA SER A 13 -3.85 9.98 19.80
C SER A 13 -3.58 10.42 21.23
N THR A 14 -2.31 10.53 21.59
CA THR A 14 -1.88 10.93 22.93
C THR A 14 -2.46 12.27 23.31
N TYR A 15 -2.40 13.27 22.41
CA TYR A 15 -2.97 14.59 22.67
C TYR A 15 -4.47 14.51 23.03
N LEU A 16 -5.25 13.74 22.29
CA LEU A 16 -6.70 13.60 22.49
C LEU A 16 -7.05 12.85 23.78
N ASN A 17 -6.17 11.94 24.24
CA ASN A 17 -6.36 11.13 25.44
C ASN A 17 -5.82 11.79 26.73
N GLU A 18 -4.85 12.72 26.62
CA GLU A 18 -4.23 13.35 27.78
C GLU A 18 -5.22 14.28 28.51
N SER A 19 -5.23 14.27 29.84
CA SER A 19 -6.05 15.17 30.66
C SER A 19 -5.41 16.54 30.89
N SER A 20 -4.09 16.65 30.67
CA SER A 20 -3.28 17.86 30.86
C SER A 20 -3.40 18.83 29.68
N LYS A 21 -3.20 20.12 29.96
CA LYS A 21 -3.15 21.22 28.98
C LYS A 21 -1.77 21.31 28.29
N THR A 22 -1.18 20.19 27.90
CA THR A 22 0.12 20.18 27.24
C THR A 22 0.01 20.83 25.87
N LYS A 23 0.79 21.88 25.63
CA LYS A 23 0.80 22.60 24.36
C LYS A 23 1.61 21.78 23.34
N VAL A 24 0.91 21.16 22.39
CA VAL A 24 1.54 20.37 21.31
C VAL A 24 1.84 21.28 20.12
N ASN A 25 3.04 21.15 19.56
CA ASN A 25 3.44 21.92 18.36
C ASN A 25 2.68 21.43 17.13
N SER A 26 2.30 22.35 16.24
CA SER A 26 1.69 21.99 14.95
C SER A 26 2.66 21.17 14.10
N ILE A 27 2.13 20.18 13.39
CA ILE A 27 2.89 19.31 12.49
C ILE A 27 2.60 19.75 11.07
N SER A 28 3.64 19.86 10.23
CA SER A 28 3.49 20.15 8.80
C SER A 28 4.26 19.11 8.01
N PHE A 29 3.59 18.45 7.06
CA PHE A 29 4.24 17.53 6.12
C PHE A 29 3.58 17.66 4.75
N ALA A 30 4.41 17.86 3.71
CA ALA A 30 3.95 18.22 2.38
C ALA A 30 2.95 19.39 2.40
N ASN A 31 1.77 19.20 1.80
CA ASN A 31 0.69 20.20 1.73
C ASN A 31 -0.30 20.06 2.89
N ILE A 32 -0.01 19.23 3.89
CA ILE A 32 -0.91 18.95 5.02
C ILE A 32 -0.35 19.64 6.27
N PHE A 33 -1.20 20.44 6.90
CA PHE A 33 -0.91 21.12 8.15
C PHE A 33 -1.86 20.62 9.25
N VAL A 34 -1.30 20.15 10.36
CA VAL A 34 -2.03 19.61 11.49
C VAL A 34 -1.84 20.54 12.69
N SER A 35 -2.94 20.97 13.29
CA SER A 35 -2.94 21.81 14.48
C SER A 35 -3.84 21.25 15.58
N PHE A 36 -3.48 21.56 16.82
CA PHE A 36 -4.11 21.04 18.01
C PHE A 36 -4.95 22.16 18.66
N THR A 37 -6.22 21.88 18.92
CA THR A 37 -7.14 22.84 19.52
C THR A 37 -7.90 22.22 20.68
N SER A 38 -8.31 23.04 21.63
CA SER A 38 -9.15 22.64 22.75
C SER A 38 -10.12 23.75 23.09
N ALA A 39 -11.42 23.44 23.20
CA ALA A 39 -12.45 24.39 23.58
C ALA A 39 -13.41 23.72 24.57
N TYR A 40 -13.75 24.42 25.66
CA TYR A 40 -14.68 23.92 26.70
C TYR A 40 -14.33 22.53 27.25
N GLY A 41 -13.04 22.22 27.37
CA GLY A 41 -12.56 20.91 27.83
C GLY A 41 -12.53 19.80 26.76
N ALA A 42 -13.11 20.02 25.58
CA ALA A 42 -13.01 19.09 24.47
C ALA A 42 -11.75 19.38 23.62
N LYS A 43 -10.96 18.34 23.36
CA LYS A 43 -9.79 18.42 22.47
C LYS A 43 -10.16 17.97 21.05
N ALA A 44 -9.60 18.65 20.07
CA ALA A 44 -9.73 18.28 18.66
C ALA A 44 -8.45 18.59 17.90
N ILE A 45 -8.29 17.93 16.76
CA ILE A 45 -7.18 18.12 15.84
C ILE A 45 -7.75 18.64 14.53
N LEU A 46 -7.19 19.74 14.05
CA LEU A 46 -7.56 20.36 12.79
C LEU A 46 -6.50 20.03 11.74
N VAL A 47 -6.91 19.29 10.72
CA VAL A 47 -6.07 18.95 9.57
C VAL A 47 -6.51 19.82 8.40
N MET A 48 -5.57 20.59 7.87
CA MET A 48 -5.81 21.53 6.79
C MET A 48 -4.93 21.20 5.60
N HIS A 49 -5.52 21.15 4.41
CA HIS A 49 -4.77 21.06 3.17
C HIS A 49 -4.46 22.47 2.64
N LYS A 50 -3.18 22.74 2.39
CA LYS A 50 -2.71 23.97 1.76
C LYS A 50 -2.65 23.70 0.26
N GLU A 51 -3.52 24.34 -0.50
CA GLU A 51 -3.42 24.33 -1.96
C GLU A 51 -2.12 25.06 -2.36
N ASN A 52 -1.35 24.47 -3.26
CA ASN A 52 -0.18 25.14 -3.84
C ASN A 52 -0.66 26.40 -4.58
N GLU A 53 -0.01 27.55 -4.35
CA GLU A 53 -0.27 28.83 -5.02
C GLU A 53 0.14 28.81 -6.51
N ASN A 54 -0.41 27.89 -7.32
CA ASN A 54 -0.19 27.83 -8.77
C ASN A 54 -1.44 28.27 -9.54
N VAL A 55 -2.02 29.42 -9.17
CA VAL A 55 -2.97 30.13 -10.02
C VAL A 55 -2.31 31.45 -10.45
N PRO A 56 -2.12 31.71 -11.75
CA PRO A 56 -1.55 32.97 -12.21
C PRO A 56 -2.42 34.14 -11.74
N LYS A 57 -1.79 35.10 -11.06
CA LYS A 57 -2.42 36.39 -10.76
C LYS A 57 -2.66 37.13 -12.06
N GLU A 58 -3.87 37.03 -12.61
CA GLU A 58 -4.30 38.00 -13.59
C GLU A 58 -4.52 39.35 -12.90
N VAL A 59 -3.75 40.30 -13.40
CA VAL A 59 -3.70 41.69 -13.02
C VAL A 59 -4.99 42.36 -13.43
N SER A 60 -5.66 43.05 -12.51
CA SER A 60 -6.39 44.26 -12.88
C SER A 60 -6.29 45.28 -11.75
N PHE A 61 -5.38 46.24 -11.97
CA PHE A 61 -5.40 47.55 -11.33
C PHE A 61 -6.59 48.33 -11.89
N VAL A 62 -7.50 48.80 -11.05
CA VAL A 62 -8.10 50.15 -11.18
C VAL A 62 -8.38 50.70 -9.78
N ASN A 63 -7.72 51.82 -9.46
CA ASN A 63 -7.91 52.63 -8.26
C ASN A 63 -9.31 53.28 -8.23
N THR A 64 -9.89 53.49 -7.04
CA THR A 64 -10.28 54.82 -6.51
C THR A 64 -10.72 54.71 -5.03
N GLN A 65 -9.86 55.24 -4.14
CA GLN A 65 -10.13 56.04 -2.93
C GLN A 65 -11.50 55.93 -2.21
N ALA A 66 -11.50 55.40 -0.98
CA ALA A 66 -12.19 55.98 0.19
C ALA A 66 -11.79 55.23 1.48
N GLU A 67 -11.38 56.00 2.46
CA GLU A 67 -10.85 55.62 3.78
C GLU A 67 -11.99 55.07 4.66
N SER A 68 -11.90 53.82 5.12
CA SER A 68 -12.70 53.36 6.27
C SER A 68 -11.86 52.42 7.14
N ALA A 69 -11.83 52.74 8.44
CA ALA A 69 -11.09 52.04 9.47
C ALA A 69 -11.59 50.59 9.61
N GLN A 70 -10.75 49.62 9.24
CA GLN A 70 -11.00 48.19 9.50
C GLN A 70 -9.88 47.61 10.37
N PRO A 71 -10.17 46.70 11.33
CA PRO A 71 -9.17 46.09 12.21
C PRO A 71 -8.18 45.25 11.38
N PRO A 72 -6.97 44.95 11.88
CA PRO A 72 -5.94 44.29 11.09
C PRO A 72 -6.48 42.93 10.63
N THR A 73 -6.72 42.82 9.33
CA THR A 73 -7.13 41.58 8.68
C THR A 73 -5.96 40.62 8.83
N ARG A 74 -6.04 39.73 9.84
CA ARG A 74 -5.22 38.52 9.87
C ARG A 74 -5.47 37.83 8.53
N LYS A 75 -4.49 37.88 7.63
CA LYS A 75 -4.52 37.21 6.33
C LYS A 75 -5.02 35.80 6.56
N ARG A 76 -6.29 35.56 6.22
CA ARG A 76 -6.95 34.27 6.41
C ARG A 76 -6.27 33.36 5.39
N LYS A 77 -5.37 32.49 5.86
CA LYS A 77 -4.80 31.45 5.01
C LYS A 77 -5.99 30.67 4.46
N SER A 78 -6.24 30.76 3.16
CA SER A 78 -7.30 30.01 2.49
C SER A 78 -6.89 28.53 2.48
N TYR A 79 -7.42 27.78 3.44
CA TYR A 79 -7.32 26.32 3.44
C TYR A 79 -8.53 25.78 2.70
N SER A 80 -8.31 24.94 1.69
CA SER A 80 -9.39 24.46 0.81
C SER A 80 -10.29 23.43 1.50
N VAL A 81 -9.72 22.62 2.40
CA VAL A 81 -10.45 21.63 3.20
C VAL A 81 -9.87 21.59 4.61
N ALA A 82 -10.75 21.72 5.60
CA ALA A 82 -10.41 21.61 7.02
C ALA A 82 -11.20 20.46 7.65
N ILE A 83 -10.50 19.40 8.06
CA ILE A 83 -11.09 18.24 8.74
C ILE A 83 -10.84 18.41 10.23
N VAL A 84 -11.90 18.27 11.03
CA VAL A 84 -11.83 18.24 12.50
C VAL A 84 -11.89 16.79 12.96
N MET A 85 -10.89 16.36 13.71
CA MET A 85 -10.80 15.01 14.26
C MET A 85 -10.90 15.04 15.78
N GLN A 86 -11.66 14.09 16.33
CA GLN A 86 -11.85 13.89 17.77
C GLN A 86 -11.44 12.46 18.16
N GLN A 87 -11.39 12.17 19.46
CA GLN A 87 -10.89 10.91 20.00
C GLN A 87 -11.55 9.67 19.36
N ALA A 88 -12.87 9.65 19.21
CA ALA A 88 -13.58 8.53 18.59
C ALA A 88 -13.22 8.35 17.11
N THR A 89 -13.13 9.44 16.34
CA THR A 89 -12.69 9.42 14.94
C THR A 89 -11.28 8.87 14.80
N PHE A 90 -10.41 9.22 15.76
CA PHE A 90 -9.03 8.77 15.79
C PHE A 90 -8.89 7.27 16.01
N GLN A 91 -9.62 6.74 16.99
CA GLN A 91 -9.71 5.28 17.20
C GLN A 91 -10.27 4.57 15.97
N GLY A 92 -11.22 5.18 15.27
CA GLY A 92 -11.72 4.69 13.98
C GLY A 92 -10.61 4.57 12.94
N MET A 93 -9.80 5.61 12.75
CA MET A 93 -8.67 5.59 11.82
C MET A 93 -7.60 4.56 12.20
N GLU A 94 -7.30 4.41 13.50
CA GLU A 94 -6.35 3.40 13.98
C GLU A 94 -6.83 1.97 13.62
N ARG A 95 -8.12 1.69 13.78
CA ARG A 95 -8.72 0.40 13.38
C ARG A 95 -8.63 0.18 11.87
N VAL A 96 -8.88 1.22 11.07
CA VAL A 96 -8.73 1.14 9.61
C VAL A 96 -7.30 0.80 9.22
N ILE A 97 -6.30 1.45 9.85
CA ILE A 97 -4.88 1.16 9.60
C ILE A 97 -4.55 -0.29 9.93
N LYS A 98 -4.98 -0.78 11.10
CA LYS A 98 -4.74 -2.19 11.49
C LYS A 98 -5.37 -3.18 10.50
N CYS A 99 -6.56 -2.86 9.97
CA CYS A 99 -7.22 -3.67 8.95
C CYS A 99 -6.40 -3.68 7.64
N VAL A 100 -5.97 -2.50 7.17
CA VAL A 100 -5.13 -2.38 5.97
C VAL A 100 -3.80 -3.12 6.17
N ASP A 101 -3.13 -2.95 7.30
CA ASP A 101 -1.86 -3.63 7.60
C ASP A 101 -2.05 -5.16 7.64
N ALA A 102 -3.15 -5.65 8.22
CA ALA A 102 -3.48 -7.09 8.20
C ALA A 102 -3.67 -7.61 6.78
N HIS A 103 -4.38 -6.87 5.92
CA HIS A 103 -4.54 -7.23 4.51
C HIS A 103 -3.23 -7.19 3.74
N VAL A 104 -2.37 -6.21 3.98
CA VAL A 104 -1.03 -6.13 3.36
C VAL A 104 -0.22 -7.36 3.76
N ASN A 105 -0.17 -7.69 5.06
CA ASN A 105 0.55 -8.87 5.54
C ASN A 105 0.01 -10.18 4.94
N GLN A 106 -1.32 -10.29 4.80
CA GLN A 106 -1.93 -11.42 4.12
C GLN A 106 -1.50 -11.52 2.65
N LEU A 107 -1.53 -10.40 1.91
CA LEU A 107 -1.09 -10.36 0.51
C LEU A 107 0.40 -10.68 0.37
N THR A 108 1.25 -10.17 1.26
CA THR A 108 2.68 -10.50 1.30
C THR A 108 2.88 -12.00 1.52
N SER A 109 2.17 -12.59 2.48
CA SER A 109 2.22 -14.03 2.71
C SER A 109 1.78 -14.82 1.47
N ILE A 110 0.72 -14.39 0.77
CA ILE A 110 0.29 -15.03 -0.48
C ILE A 110 1.40 -14.96 -1.54
N ILE A 111 2.01 -13.79 -1.73
CA ILE A 111 3.12 -13.61 -2.68
C ILE A 111 4.28 -14.57 -2.38
N ASP A 112 4.66 -14.72 -1.11
CA ASP A 112 5.73 -15.64 -0.72
C ASP A 112 5.38 -17.10 -1.10
N ASN A 113 4.13 -17.53 -0.88
CA ASN A 113 3.67 -18.86 -1.27
C ASN A 113 3.61 -19.04 -2.79
N VAL A 114 3.25 -17.99 -3.54
CA VAL A 114 3.30 -17.99 -5.01
C VAL A 114 4.73 -18.22 -5.51
N ASN A 115 5.69 -17.47 -4.96
CA ASN A 115 7.11 -17.60 -5.32
C ASN A 115 7.65 -19.00 -4.97
N GLU A 116 7.25 -19.56 -3.83
CA GLU A 116 7.62 -20.95 -3.48
C GLU A 116 7.02 -21.96 -4.47
N CYS A 117 5.75 -21.81 -4.83
CA CYS A 117 5.08 -22.68 -5.80
C CYS A 117 5.77 -22.63 -7.18
N GLU A 118 6.10 -21.44 -7.67
CA GLU A 118 6.83 -21.27 -8.93
C GLU A 118 8.21 -21.93 -8.86
N ARG A 119 8.94 -21.75 -7.75
CA ARG A 119 10.25 -22.38 -7.54
C ARG A 119 10.15 -23.91 -7.53
N TYR A 120 9.14 -24.48 -6.87
CA TYR A 120 8.94 -25.93 -6.87
C TYR A 120 8.59 -26.44 -8.27
N LEU A 121 7.69 -25.75 -8.98
CA LEU A 121 7.34 -26.10 -10.35
C LEU A 121 8.57 -26.08 -11.27
N LEU A 122 9.39 -25.03 -11.18
CA LEU A 122 10.62 -24.90 -11.96
C LEU A 122 11.56 -26.08 -11.68
N LYS A 123 11.76 -26.42 -10.41
CA LYS A 123 12.63 -27.52 -9.99
C LYS A 123 12.15 -28.88 -10.52
N GLU A 124 10.85 -29.15 -10.47
CA GLU A 124 10.28 -30.40 -11.02
C GLU A 124 10.50 -30.48 -12.54
N ILE A 125 10.25 -29.38 -13.25
CA ILE A 125 10.47 -29.31 -14.71
C ILE A 125 11.94 -29.49 -15.04
N GLU A 126 12.84 -28.80 -14.33
CA GLU A 126 14.29 -28.91 -14.53
C GLU A 126 14.77 -30.35 -14.34
N LEU A 127 14.29 -31.03 -13.31
CA LEU A 127 14.64 -32.41 -12.99
C LEU A 127 14.15 -33.39 -14.05
N LEU A 128 12.89 -33.24 -14.49
CA LEU A 128 12.28 -34.06 -15.54
C LEU A 128 12.94 -33.86 -16.91
N THR A 129 13.42 -32.66 -17.19
CA THR A 129 13.87 -32.28 -18.54
C THR A 129 15.36 -32.03 -18.67
N ASN A 130 16.16 -32.44 -17.68
CA ASN A 130 17.59 -32.13 -17.60
C ASN A 130 18.39 -32.62 -18.82
N SER A 131 17.90 -33.67 -19.50
CA SER A 131 18.51 -34.23 -20.72
C SER A 131 18.11 -33.53 -22.03
N PHE A 132 17.15 -32.60 -21.99
CA PHE A 132 16.59 -31.97 -23.19
C PHE A 132 17.01 -30.49 -23.28
N ILE A 133 17.39 -30.07 -24.49
CA ILE A 133 17.75 -28.67 -24.79
C ILE A 133 16.67 -28.01 -25.65
N ASP A 134 15.84 -28.81 -26.32
CA ASP A 134 14.79 -28.33 -27.19
C ASP A 134 13.53 -27.96 -26.39
N ALA A 135 13.03 -26.73 -26.61
CA ALA A 135 11.87 -26.19 -25.92
C ALA A 135 10.58 -26.98 -26.21
N GLU A 136 10.38 -27.47 -27.44
CA GLU A 136 9.20 -28.26 -27.80
C GLU A 136 9.21 -29.62 -27.10
N ILE A 137 10.38 -30.24 -26.99
CA ILE A 137 10.53 -31.49 -26.22
C ILE A 137 10.23 -31.25 -24.74
N ILE A 138 10.72 -30.16 -24.15
CA ILE A 138 10.43 -29.76 -22.76
C ILE A 138 8.92 -29.58 -22.56
N ILE A 139 8.24 -28.87 -23.47
CA ILE A 139 6.78 -28.67 -23.42
C ILE A 139 6.04 -30.01 -23.50
N LEU A 140 6.47 -30.92 -24.39
CA LEU A 140 5.81 -32.19 -24.60
C LEU A 140 5.97 -33.13 -23.39
N VAL A 141 7.17 -33.17 -22.80
CA VAL A 141 7.45 -33.92 -21.57
C VAL A 141 6.68 -33.36 -20.39
N PHE A 142 6.60 -32.04 -20.25
CA PHE A 142 5.79 -31.40 -19.21
C PHE A 142 4.32 -31.79 -19.34
N ARG A 143 3.73 -31.66 -20.54
CA ARG A 143 2.33 -32.02 -20.79
C ARG A 143 2.03 -33.48 -20.50
N GLY A 144 2.96 -34.38 -20.79
CA GLY A 144 2.81 -35.81 -20.51
C GLY A 144 2.90 -36.18 -19.03
N ASN A 145 3.45 -35.31 -18.17
CA ASN A 145 3.65 -35.57 -16.74
C ASN A 145 2.93 -34.53 -15.86
N LYS A 146 1.96 -33.79 -16.40
CA LYS A 146 1.36 -32.62 -15.75
C LYS A 146 0.73 -32.99 -14.39
N GLU A 147 -0.02 -34.08 -14.32
CA GLU A 147 -0.69 -34.51 -13.08
C GLU A 147 0.30 -34.95 -11.99
N ASP A 148 1.42 -35.56 -12.38
CA ASP A 148 2.46 -36.00 -11.45
C ASP A 148 3.24 -34.80 -10.90
N ILE A 149 3.56 -33.82 -11.76
CA ILE A 149 4.16 -32.55 -11.37
C ILE A 149 3.22 -31.79 -10.43
N GLU A 150 1.93 -31.68 -10.77
CA GLU A 150 0.95 -31.03 -9.90
C GLU A 150 0.94 -31.64 -8.50
N ARG A 151 0.90 -32.98 -8.42
CA ARG A 151 0.91 -33.71 -7.16
C ARG A 151 2.20 -33.46 -6.39
N SER A 152 3.35 -33.45 -7.05
CA SER A 152 4.66 -33.20 -6.45
C SER A 152 4.79 -31.76 -5.91
N VAL A 153 4.35 -30.76 -6.67
CA VAL A 153 4.38 -29.36 -6.20
C VAL A 153 3.42 -29.17 -5.03
N ARG A 154 2.22 -29.78 -5.10
CA ARG A 154 1.22 -29.72 -4.03
C ARG A 154 1.73 -30.32 -2.72
N THR A 155 2.50 -31.40 -2.74
CA THR A 155 3.05 -32.03 -1.52
C THR A 155 4.21 -31.25 -0.91
N GLN A 156 4.90 -30.42 -1.70
CA GLN A 156 6.00 -29.58 -1.22
C GLN A 156 5.52 -28.29 -0.53
N ILE A 157 4.29 -27.86 -0.79
CA ILE A 157 3.70 -26.66 -0.19
C ILE A 157 3.07 -27.00 1.16
N ASN A 158 3.57 -26.38 2.23
CA ASN A 158 3.10 -26.63 3.59
C ASN A 158 1.84 -25.81 3.97
N ASN A 159 1.51 -24.77 3.20
CA ASN A 159 0.40 -23.87 3.51
C ASN A 159 -0.93 -24.41 2.98
N LEU A 160 -1.71 -25.07 3.84
CA LEU A 160 -3.01 -25.66 3.50
C LEU A 160 -4.03 -24.63 3.00
N SER A 161 -4.08 -23.43 3.61
CA SER A 161 -5.02 -22.38 3.20
C SER A 161 -4.71 -21.89 1.78
N PHE A 162 -3.42 -21.77 1.45
CA PHE A 162 -2.98 -21.45 0.10
C PHE A 162 -3.34 -22.55 -0.89
N LEU A 163 -3.11 -23.82 -0.52
CA LEU A 163 -3.44 -24.97 -1.37
C LEU A 163 -4.92 -25.06 -1.72
N GLU A 164 -5.79 -24.78 -0.75
CA GLU A 164 -7.24 -24.84 -0.95
C GLU A 164 -7.76 -23.70 -1.82
N THR A 165 -7.22 -22.48 -1.63
CA THR A 165 -7.81 -21.27 -2.20
C THR A 165 -7.15 -20.83 -3.51
N TYR A 166 -5.83 -20.95 -3.61
CA TYR A 166 -5.04 -20.28 -4.66
C TYR A 166 -4.29 -21.24 -5.56
N PHE A 167 -3.87 -22.42 -5.07
CA PHE A 167 -2.99 -23.31 -5.82
C PHE A 167 -3.53 -23.69 -7.19
N ASN A 168 -4.80 -24.10 -7.31
CA ASN A 168 -5.35 -24.50 -8.62
C ASN A 168 -5.34 -23.35 -9.64
N ILE A 169 -5.64 -22.13 -9.18
CA ILE A 169 -5.65 -20.94 -10.03
C ILE A 169 -4.22 -20.61 -10.48
N LEU A 170 -3.29 -20.60 -9.52
CA LEU A 170 -1.89 -20.29 -9.79
C LEU A 170 -1.24 -21.34 -10.70
N PHE A 171 -1.43 -22.61 -10.38
CA PHE A 171 -0.86 -23.71 -11.14
C PHE A 171 -1.36 -23.67 -12.59
N LEU A 172 -2.65 -23.38 -12.80
CA LEU A 172 -3.19 -23.20 -14.15
C LEU A 172 -2.56 -21.97 -14.85
N GLU A 173 -2.45 -20.84 -14.17
CA GLU A 173 -1.81 -19.64 -14.74
C GLU A 173 -0.35 -19.89 -15.15
N LEU A 174 0.43 -20.49 -14.25
CA LEU A 174 1.83 -20.81 -14.51
C LEU A 174 2.00 -21.80 -15.67
N THR A 175 1.13 -22.81 -15.74
CA THR A 175 1.28 -23.94 -16.69
C THR A 175 0.59 -23.73 -18.03
N GLU A 176 -0.39 -22.84 -18.12
CA GLU A 176 -1.11 -22.56 -19.38
C GLU A 176 -0.77 -21.19 -19.97
N LEU A 177 -0.56 -20.17 -19.13
CA LEU A 177 -0.36 -18.79 -19.60
C LEU A 177 1.11 -18.38 -19.60
N LYS A 178 1.87 -18.79 -18.58
CA LYS A 178 3.28 -18.41 -18.40
C LYS A 178 4.27 -19.52 -18.71
N PHE A 179 3.82 -20.65 -19.25
CA PHE A 179 4.69 -21.81 -19.42
C PHE A 179 5.89 -21.53 -20.33
N ASN A 180 5.71 -20.78 -21.41
CA ASN A 180 6.82 -20.40 -22.29
C ASN A 180 7.89 -19.57 -21.56
N GLU A 181 7.48 -18.72 -20.62
CA GLU A 181 8.40 -17.97 -19.77
C GLU A 181 9.16 -18.90 -18.82
N ILE A 182 8.48 -19.88 -18.22
CA ILE A 182 9.11 -20.92 -17.40
C ILE A 182 10.13 -21.72 -18.21
N VAL A 183 9.78 -22.14 -19.43
CA VAL A 183 10.71 -22.88 -20.32
C VAL A 183 11.94 -22.04 -20.65
N ASN A 184 11.76 -20.75 -20.94
CA ASN A 184 12.88 -19.84 -21.17
C ASN A 184 13.77 -19.70 -19.93
N ILE A 185 13.18 -19.63 -18.73
CA ILE A 185 13.93 -19.60 -17.47
C ILE A 185 14.74 -20.89 -17.29
N VAL A 186 14.13 -22.05 -17.55
CA VAL A 186 14.82 -23.36 -17.48
C VAL A 186 16.01 -23.43 -18.44
N LEU A 187 15.85 -22.97 -19.67
CA LEU A 187 16.93 -22.96 -20.67
C LEU A 187 18.04 -21.97 -20.28
N THR A 188 17.66 -20.76 -19.85
CA THR A 188 18.59 -19.72 -19.40
C THR A 188 19.40 -20.17 -18.19
N ASN A 189 18.77 -20.83 -17.21
CA ASN A 189 19.44 -21.39 -16.02
C ASN A 189 20.50 -22.43 -16.38
N ARG A 190 20.37 -23.10 -17.53
CA ARG A 190 21.34 -24.07 -18.06
C ARG A 190 22.46 -23.43 -18.88
N GLY A 191 22.44 -22.11 -19.07
CA GLY A 191 23.42 -21.38 -19.87
C GLY A 191 23.21 -21.53 -21.38
N LEU A 192 21.98 -21.83 -21.81
CA LEU A 192 21.57 -22.03 -23.20
C LEU A 192 20.64 -20.91 -23.68
#